data_AF-A0A1Z9YBE2-F1
#
_entry.id   AF-A0A1Z9YBE2-F1
#
_cell.length_a   1.000
_cell.length_b   1.000
_cell.length_c   1.000
_cell.angle_alpha   90.00
_cell.angle_beta   90.00
_cell.angle_gamma   90.00
#
_symmetry.space_group_name_H-M   'P 1'
#
loop_
_entity.id
_entity.type
_entity.pdbx_description
1 polymer ?
#
loop_
_entity_poly.entity_id
_entity_poly.type
_entity_poly.pdbx_seq_one_letter_code
_entity_poly.pdbx_strand_id
1 'polypeptide(L)'
;MGGRETHFELFLRKTPKAGWALVDATPNRAAAIEKGKKLLASNPQGGVRVVKEERSGKDNSYNSIIVTTLGNCEAPRQKKSRTFIPEETSSCLSPTDLRSSAARKTYLQVMPRFLERHRVLPGELVYRTDLLETLEASGSEITQAIQRVAISRAGTGEDTIHAIARKLHELVNQGINEIFKAKRAGGFVSFDKTLAQVVAECRTKPNMKTAFLSAVSDRLMRETTWEKKLNGLISIWDEAKELTDEDRKFVNGLLSDFFSEWIDTPGAINSILGEARSTGEHVDRMIALLEKPPEDKLARDPLRNFPAAQKLADAVQRGLLPSAHQTIVSRVFEEIASNRRLFEDSLKTEFQMLKNFGDRLVRILLANRHSEMYEAFCARSKRLMSTDTVDAYLEQYDILERPLRLLELQDNLVGTDGRLKMASLIRGIIGQPRFEESVMNASARQVNVLMTLRATQITLLNSELPEADRIQCAERLDALGMRLISGSKILASVARRAGSPALAAVALFRLACEAMPRGQCAMLAASAGGKLLSDGDVQESLRENQDMKLVLRELSQKAREASMLQAEKAA
;
A
#
# COMPACT_ATOMS: atom_id res chain seq x y z
N MET A 1 53.53 13.99 -27.75
CA MET A 1 52.64 12.81 -27.64
C MET A 1 52.67 12.34 -26.20
N GLY A 2 51.69 12.73 -25.37
CA GLY A 2 51.56 12.21 -24.01
C GLY A 2 50.89 10.84 -24.08
N GLY A 3 51.63 9.77 -23.81
CA GLY A 3 51.10 8.41 -23.83
C GLY A 3 49.96 8.26 -22.82
N ARG A 4 48.87 7.61 -23.23
CA ARG A 4 47.80 7.18 -22.32
C ARG A 4 48.42 6.22 -21.31
N GLU A 5 48.59 6.69 -20.08
CA GLU A 5 49.03 5.85 -18.97
C GLU A 5 47.81 5.07 -18.46
N THR A 6 47.87 3.75 -18.59
CA THR A 6 46.81 2.83 -18.18
C THR A 6 47.41 1.76 -17.29
N HIS A 7 46.90 1.65 -16.08
CA HIS A 7 47.27 0.58 -15.16
C HIS A 7 46.03 -0.03 -14.50
N PHE A 8 46.19 -1.21 -13.94
CA PHE A 8 45.14 -1.98 -13.30
C PHE A 8 45.46 -2.15 -11.82
N GLU A 9 44.60 -1.61 -10.98
CA GLU A 9 44.68 -1.67 -9.53
C GLU A 9 43.86 -2.84 -8.99
N LEU A 10 44.44 -3.56 -8.04
CA LEU A 10 43.86 -4.74 -7.44
C LEU A 10 43.50 -4.48 -5.99
N PHE A 11 42.22 -4.46 -5.68
CA PHE A 11 41.70 -4.26 -4.34
C PHE A 11 41.28 -5.59 -3.73
N LEU A 12 41.75 -5.88 -2.52
CA LEU A 12 41.34 -7.04 -1.73
C LEU A 12 40.54 -6.57 -0.52
N ARG A 13 39.48 -7.32 -0.25
CA ARG A 13 38.72 -7.27 0.97
C ARG A 13 38.83 -8.64 1.64
N LYS A 14 39.53 -8.73 2.77
CA LYS A 14 39.83 -10.02 3.42
C LYS A 14 38.60 -10.76 3.96
N THR A 15 37.57 -10.02 4.40
CA THR A 15 36.30 -10.56 4.92
C THR A 15 35.13 -9.66 4.49
N PRO A 16 33.86 -10.14 4.52
CA PRO A 16 32.69 -9.34 4.10
C PRO A 16 32.39 -8.13 5.00
N LYS A 17 33.18 -7.90 6.05
CA LYS A 17 33.10 -6.74 6.95
C LYS A 17 34.33 -5.81 6.87
N ALA A 18 35.42 -6.25 6.25
CA ALA A 18 36.64 -5.44 6.10
C ALA A 18 36.46 -4.32 5.06
N GLY A 19 37.28 -3.28 5.11
CA GLY A 19 37.40 -2.29 4.03
C GLY A 19 38.11 -2.87 2.79
N TRP A 20 38.01 -2.18 1.66
CA TRP A 20 38.80 -2.48 0.47
C TRP A 20 40.20 -1.90 0.63
N ALA A 21 41.23 -2.73 0.44
CA ALA A 21 42.63 -2.31 0.47
C ALA A 21 43.27 -2.54 -0.90
N LEU A 22 43.99 -1.56 -1.43
CA LEU A 22 44.83 -1.74 -2.61
C LEU A 22 45.98 -2.69 -2.26
N VAL A 23 46.13 -3.76 -3.03
CA VAL A 23 47.17 -4.78 -2.81
C VAL A 23 48.27 -4.70 -3.86
N ASP A 24 47.92 -4.41 -5.11
CA ASP A 24 48.88 -4.40 -6.21
C ASP A 24 48.37 -3.51 -7.35
N ALA A 25 49.29 -3.04 -8.19
CA ALA A 25 48.99 -2.30 -9.41
C ALA A 25 49.87 -2.81 -10.56
N THR A 26 49.29 -3.11 -11.72
CA THR A 26 50.02 -3.67 -12.87
C THR A 26 49.53 -3.09 -14.19
N PRO A 27 50.40 -2.85 -15.19
CA PRO A 27 49.97 -2.36 -16.50
C PRO A 27 49.24 -3.43 -17.33
N ASN A 28 49.31 -4.71 -16.94
CA ASN A 28 48.73 -5.82 -17.71
C ASN A 28 47.42 -6.33 -17.10
N ARG A 29 46.33 -6.20 -17.86
CA ARG A 29 44.98 -6.66 -17.48
C ARG A 29 44.92 -8.14 -17.10
N ALA A 30 45.53 -9.02 -17.90
CA ALA A 30 45.46 -10.46 -17.68
C ALA A 30 46.22 -10.85 -16.40
N ALA A 31 47.37 -10.21 -16.16
CA ALA A 31 48.15 -10.41 -14.95
C ALA A 31 47.39 -9.95 -13.69
N ALA A 32 46.66 -8.82 -13.76
CA ALA A 32 45.83 -8.33 -12.65
C ALA A 32 44.72 -9.31 -12.28
N ILE A 33 44.03 -9.87 -13.27
CA ILE A 33 42.93 -10.83 -13.06
C ILE A 33 43.45 -12.14 -12.47
N GLU A 34 44.56 -12.68 -12.98
CA GLU A 34 45.16 -13.91 -12.47
C GLU A 34 45.69 -13.75 -11.04
N LYS A 35 46.34 -12.62 -10.72
CA LYS A 35 46.72 -12.29 -9.34
C LYS A 35 45.50 -12.15 -8.45
N GLY A 36 44.42 -11.56 -8.95
CA GLY A 36 43.14 -11.44 -8.23
C GLY A 36 42.54 -12.80 -7.88
N LYS A 37 42.54 -13.76 -8.80
CA LYS A 37 42.10 -15.14 -8.54
C LYS A 37 42.95 -15.82 -7.47
N LYS A 38 44.28 -15.65 -7.51
CA LYS A 38 45.19 -16.18 -6.49
C LYS A 38 44.92 -15.57 -5.11
N LEU A 39 44.69 -14.27 -5.04
CA LEU A 39 44.39 -13.59 -3.77
C LEU A 39 43.03 -13.99 -3.18
N LEU A 40 42.04 -14.28 -4.03
CA LEU A 40 40.77 -14.84 -3.59
C LEU A 40 40.93 -16.28 -3.09
N ALA A 41 41.75 -17.10 -3.74
CA ALA A 41 42.06 -18.45 -3.26
C ALA A 41 42.69 -18.43 -1.85
N SER A 42 43.56 -17.46 -1.57
CA SER A 42 44.15 -17.26 -0.24
C SER A 42 43.20 -16.60 0.77
N ASN A 43 42.10 -15.98 0.33
CA ASN A 43 41.11 -15.31 1.19
C ASN A 43 39.67 -15.68 0.76
N PRO A 44 39.21 -16.93 0.98
CA PRO A 44 37.96 -17.44 0.40
C PRO A 44 36.70 -16.72 0.89
N GLN A 45 36.75 -16.12 2.09
CA GLN A 45 35.67 -15.38 2.71
C GLN A 45 35.55 -13.94 2.19
N GLY A 46 36.54 -13.48 1.43
CA GLY A 46 36.70 -12.10 0.98
C GLY A 46 36.11 -11.79 -0.39
N GLY A 47 36.50 -10.63 -0.91
CA GLY A 47 36.19 -10.19 -2.28
C GLY A 47 37.41 -9.51 -2.90
N VAL A 48 37.55 -9.61 -4.22
CA VAL A 48 38.60 -8.97 -5.00
C VAL A 48 37.98 -8.14 -6.11
N ARG A 49 38.44 -6.90 -6.26
CA ARG A 49 38.02 -5.98 -7.33
C ARG A 49 39.23 -5.53 -8.13
N VAL A 50 39.15 -5.68 -9.45
CA VAL A 50 40.14 -5.16 -10.40
C VAL A 50 39.58 -3.87 -11.00
N VAL A 51 40.31 -2.78 -10.85
CA VAL A 51 39.96 -1.46 -11.38
C VAL A 51 40.99 -1.05 -12.42
N LYS A 52 40.56 -0.55 -13.56
CA LYS A 52 41.40 0.06 -14.59
C LYS A 52 41.42 1.56 -14.32
N GLU A 53 42.60 2.12 -14.16
CA GLU A 53 42.80 3.56 -14.09
C GLU A 53 43.33 4.04 -15.44
N GLU A 54 42.60 4.94 -16.09
CA GLU A 54 43.04 5.62 -17.30
C GLU A 54 43.24 7.11 -17.03
N ARG A 55 44.46 7.61 -17.28
CA ARG A 55 44.74 9.04 -17.12
C ARG A 55 44.06 9.86 -18.22
N SER A 56 43.18 10.79 -17.83
CA SER A 56 42.55 11.75 -18.73
C SER A 56 43.52 12.88 -19.08
N GLY A 57 43.77 13.08 -20.38
CA GLY A 57 44.81 13.99 -20.87
C GLY A 57 44.52 15.50 -20.70
N LYS A 58 43.36 15.90 -20.17
CA LYS A 58 43.01 17.32 -19.98
C LYS A 58 43.24 17.83 -18.55
N ASP A 59 42.97 17.03 -17.52
CA ASP A 59 42.90 17.53 -16.12
C ASP A 59 43.79 16.76 -15.13
N ASN A 60 44.74 15.94 -15.60
CA ASN A 60 45.59 15.10 -14.75
C ASN A 60 44.83 14.15 -13.81
N SER A 61 43.55 13.93 -14.08
CA SER A 61 42.63 13.07 -13.33
C SER A 61 42.61 11.66 -13.91
N TYR A 62 42.36 10.66 -13.06
CA TYR A 62 42.22 9.26 -13.47
C TYR A 62 40.75 8.88 -13.55
N ASN A 63 40.38 8.21 -14.65
CA ASN A 63 39.07 7.59 -14.82
C ASN A 63 39.15 6.12 -14.39
N SER A 64 38.51 5.81 -13.27
CA SER A 64 38.47 4.47 -12.69
C SER A 64 37.32 3.65 -13.27
N ILE A 65 37.60 2.51 -13.91
CA ILE A 65 36.59 1.58 -14.45
C ILE A 65 36.74 0.21 -13.82
N ILE A 66 35.68 -0.34 -13.24
CA ILE A 66 35.71 -1.70 -12.68
C ILE A 66 35.77 -2.72 -13.82
N VAL A 67 36.84 -3.51 -13.86
CA VAL A 67 37.03 -4.55 -14.89
C VAL A 67 36.37 -5.85 -14.47
N THR A 68 36.49 -6.20 -13.19
CA THR A 68 36.00 -7.48 -12.66
C THR A 68 35.89 -7.44 -11.16
N THR A 69 34.89 -8.15 -10.63
CA THR A 69 34.71 -8.42 -9.21
C THR A 69 34.61 -9.93 -9.01
N LEU A 70 35.30 -10.47 -8.00
CA LEU A 70 35.37 -11.90 -7.71
C LEU A 70 35.15 -12.13 -6.20
N GLY A 71 34.31 -13.10 -5.83
CA GLY A 71 34.00 -13.41 -4.42
C GLY A 71 32.89 -12.53 -3.83
N ASN A 72 32.87 -12.39 -2.50
CA ASN A 72 31.84 -11.65 -1.76
C ASN A 72 32.07 -10.12 -1.85
N CYS A 73 31.76 -9.57 -3.02
CA CYS A 73 31.89 -8.15 -3.36
C CYS A 73 30.63 -7.33 -3.04
N GLU A 74 29.55 -7.95 -2.57
CA GLU A 74 28.34 -7.23 -2.17
C GLU A 74 28.62 -6.29 -0.98
N ALA A 75 28.09 -5.08 -1.06
CA ALA A 75 28.09 -4.16 0.07
C ALA A 75 27.36 -4.85 1.25
N PRO A 76 27.88 -4.75 2.48
CA PRO A 76 27.16 -5.29 3.62
C PRO A 76 25.77 -4.66 3.63
N ARG A 77 24.71 -5.48 3.50
CA ARG A 77 23.33 -5.01 3.62
C ARG A 77 23.26 -4.19 4.91
N GLN A 78 23.07 -2.89 4.79
CA GLN A 78 22.82 -2.06 5.96
C GLN A 78 21.62 -2.68 6.66
N LYS A 79 21.83 -3.20 7.86
CA LYS A 79 20.72 -3.66 8.69
C LYS A 79 19.80 -2.46 8.82
N LYS A 80 18.55 -2.59 8.35
CA LYS A 80 17.52 -1.59 8.64
C LYS A 80 17.58 -1.31 10.13
N SER A 81 17.91 -0.07 10.47
CA SER A 81 17.99 0.40 11.83
C SER A 81 16.70 0.01 12.56
N ARG A 82 16.81 -0.61 13.76
CA ARG A 82 15.65 -0.83 14.65
C ARG A 82 15.12 0.49 15.21
N THR A 83 15.88 1.58 15.05
CA THR A 83 15.48 2.94 15.39
C THR A 83 14.59 3.46 14.26
N PHE A 84 13.37 3.88 14.61
CA PHE A 84 12.51 4.64 13.72
C PHE A 84 13.28 5.86 13.21
N ILE A 85 13.49 5.94 11.90
CA ILE A 85 14.10 7.09 11.25
C ILE A 85 12.92 7.92 10.74
N PRO A 86 12.72 9.15 11.24
CA PRO A 86 11.72 10.07 10.71
C PRO A 86 11.93 10.25 9.20
N GLU A 87 10.83 10.48 8.47
CA GLU A 87 10.90 10.96 7.09
C GLU A 87 11.72 12.25 6.99
N GLU A 88 12.20 12.61 5.80
CA GLU A 88 13.05 13.79 5.60
C GLU A 88 12.41 15.03 6.25
N THR A 89 12.96 15.44 7.38
CA THR A 89 12.42 16.56 8.15
C THR A 89 12.76 17.88 7.46
N SER A 90 11.82 18.83 7.43
CA SER A 90 12.12 20.20 7.00
C SER A 90 13.29 20.77 7.80
N SER A 91 14.29 21.34 7.12
CA SER A 91 15.47 21.90 7.75
C SER A 91 15.12 23.21 8.47
N CYS A 92 14.83 23.14 9.77
CA CYS A 92 14.80 24.36 10.60
C CYS A 92 16.18 25.02 10.57
N LEU A 93 16.24 26.29 10.16
CA LEU A 93 17.46 27.09 10.04
C LEU A 93 17.57 28.12 11.17
N SER A 94 16.43 28.57 11.68
CA SER A 94 16.29 29.56 12.75
C SER A 94 15.45 29.03 13.92
N PRO A 95 15.59 29.62 15.12
CA PRO A 95 14.75 29.28 16.27
C PRO A 95 13.25 29.48 16.01
N THR A 96 12.87 30.45 15.18
CA THR A 96 11.47 30.71 14.81
C THR A 96 10.86 29.59 13.97
N ASP A 97 11.67 28.86 13.19
CA ASP A 97 11.20 27.76 12.35
C ASP A 97 10.64 26.60 13.17
N LEU A 98 11.08 26.46 14.42
CA LEU A 98 10.56 25.48 15.38
C LEU A 98 9.05 25.69 15.64
N ARG A 99 8.52 26.89 15.40
CA ARG A 99 7.10 27.22 15.59
C ARG A 99 6.24 26.94 14.34
N SER A 100 6.87 26.60 13.21
CA SER A 100 6.16 26.33 11.94
C SER A 100 5.34 25.04 12.01
N SER A 101 4.27 24.94 11.22
CA SER A 101 3.47 23.72 11.13
C SER A 101 4.30 22.50 10.70
N ALA A 102 5.30 22.69 9.83
CA ALA A 102 6.22 21.64 9.40
C ALA A 102 7.09 21.10 10.56
N ALA A 103 7.67 21.98 11.38
CA ALA A 103 8.41 21.57 12.57
C ALA A 103 7.51 20.86 13.58
N ARG A 104 6.28 21.36 13.77
CA ARG A 104 5.30 20.78 14.69
C ARG A 104 4.84 19.37 14.27
N LYS A 105 4.74 19.09 12.97
CA LYS A 105 4.57 17.71 12.47
C LYS A 105 5.74 16.80 12.84
N THR A 106 6.96 17.31 12.78
CA THR A 106 8.15 16.55 13.22
C THR A 106 8.06 16.18 14.70
N TYR A 107 7.46 17.02 15.55
CA TYR A 107 7.34 16.76 16.99
C TYR A 107 6.52 15.50 17.26
N LEU A 108 5.42 15.30 16.51
CA LEU A 108 4.59 14.09 16.60
C LEU A 108 5.40 12.82 16.33
N GLN A 109 6.38 12.88 15.43
CA GLN A 109 7.21 11.74 15.08
C GLN A 109 8.33 11.48 16.11
N VAL A 110 8.94 12.54 16.65
CA VAL A 110 10.15 12.41 17.47
C VAL A 110 9.90 12.36 18.98
N MET A 111 8.79 12.93 19.46
CA MET A 111 8.41 12.96 20.88
C MET A 111 6.96 12.50 21.19
N PRO A 112 6.42 11.45 20.52
CA PRO A 112 5.02 11.06 20.67
C PRO A 112 4.64 10.68 22.12
N ARG A 113 5.57 10.06 22.87
CA ARG A 113 5.32 9.63 24.25
C ARG A 113 5.12 10.80 25.21
N PHE A 114 5.89 11.87 25.04
CA PHE A 114 5.75 13.07 25.86
C PHE A 114 4.42 13.76 25.56
N LEU A 115 4.11 13.94 24.27
CA LEU A 115 2.86 14.56 23.83
C LEU A 115 1.63 13.80 24.32
N GLU A 116 1.65 12.46 24.24
CA GLU A 116 0.55 11.62 24.72
C GLU A 116 0.43 11.64 26.24
N ARG A 117 1.55 11.55 26.98
CA ARG A 117 1.56 11.58 28.46
C ARG A 117 0.93 12.87 29.00
N HIS A 118 1.22 14.00 28.38
CA HIS A 118 0.70 15.30 28.79
C HIS A 118 -0.56 15.73 28.01
N ARG A 119 -1.05 14.87 27.10
CA ARG A 119 -2.19 15.12 26.20
C ARG A 119 -2.14 16.49 25.54
N VAL A 120 -0.99 16.84 24.97
CA VAL A 120 -0.69 18.18 24.45
C VAL A 120 -0.46 18.13 22.95
N LEU A 121 -1.00 19.10 22.21
CA LEU A 121 -0.71 19.26 20.79
C LEU A 121 0.66 19.94 20.61
N PRO A 122 1.42 19.65 19.53
CA PRO A 122 2.68 20.35 19.26
C PRO A 122 2.58 21.89 19.30
N GLY A 123 1.50 22.46 18.75
CA GLY A 123 1.22 23.89 18.77
C GLY A 123 0.93 24.43 20.16
N GLU A 124 0.31 23.63 21.02
CA GLU A 124 0.08 23.96 22.43
C GLU A 124 1.40 23.92 23.21
N LEU A 125 2.24 22.89 22.97
CA LEU A 125 3.52 22.70 23.65
C LEU A 125 4.45 23.91 23.49
N VAL A 126 4.52 24.49 22.28
CA VAL A 126 5.38 25.64 21.98
C VAL A 126 5.10 26.85 22.87
N TYR A 127 3.86 27.03 23.33
CA TYR A 127 3.47 28.18 24.16
C TYR A 127 3.16 27.80 25.62
N ARG A 128 3.28 26.52 26.00
CA ARG A 128 3.12 26.06 27.39
C ARG A 128 4.43 26.06 28.14
N THR A 129 4.74 27.19 28.78
CA THR A 129 6.00 27.35 29.52
C THR A 129 6.17 26.35 30.66
N ASP A 130 5.08 25.92 31.30
CA ASP A 130 5.09 24.89 32.34
C ASP A 130 5.60 23.53 31.81
N LEU A 131 5.19 23.16 30.59
CA LEU A 131 5.67 21.93 29.94
C LEU A 131 7.07 22.09 29.34
N LEU A 132 7.41 23.29 28.85
CA LEU A 132 8.77 23.58 28.40
C LEU A 132 9.78 23.49 29.55
N GLU A 133 9.45 24.01 30.75
CA GLU A 133 10.26 23.84 31.97
C GLU A 133 10.43 22.35 32.32
N THR A 134 9.35 21.58 32.21
CA THR A 134 9.39 20.13 32.44
C THR A 134 10.28 19.40 31.42
N LEU A 135 10.23 19.80 30.15
CA LEU A 135 11.08 19.24 29.09
C LEU A 135 12.56 19.59 29.29
N GLU A 136 12.88 20.83 29.64
CA GLU A 136 14.24 21.26 29.95
C GLU A 136 14.80 20.56 31.19
N ALA A 137 13.99 20.43 32.25
CA ALA A 137 14.39 19.75 33.48
C ALA A 137 14.68 18.26 33.26
N SER A 138 13.93 17.59 32.38
CA SER A 138 14.20 16.19 32.02
C SER A 138 15.45 16.05 31.14
N GLY A 139 15.61 16.92 30.14
CA GLY A 139 16.71 16.96 29.16
C GLY A 139 16.81 15.76 28.20
N SER A 140 16.45 14.57 28.67
CA SER A 140 16.58 13.30 27.95
C SER A 140 15.62 13.18 26.76
N GLU A 141 14.37 13.61 26.91
CA GLU A 141 13.36 13.59 25.84
C GLU A 141 13.78 14.49 24.65
N ILE A 142 14.26 15.72 24.94
CA ILE A 142 14.79 16.65 23.92
C ILE A 142 16.01 16.03 23.22
N THR A 143 16.94 15.47 23.99
CA THR A 143 18.17 14.87 23.44
C THR A 143 17.85 13.70 22.52
N GLN A 144 16.93 12.81 22.92
CA GLN A 144 16.49 11.69 22.08
C GLN A 144 15.77 12.16 20.81
N ALA A 145 14.91 13.18 20.92
CA ALA A 145 14.23 13.77 19.78
C ALA A 145 15.24 14.34 18.77
N ILE A 146 16.22 15.11 19.25
CA ILE A 146 17.29 15.69 18.42
C ILE A 146 18.12 14.61 17.73
N GLN A 147 18.49 13.55 18.45
CA GLN A 147 19.24 12.43 17.86
C GLN A 147 18.47 11.76 16.72
N ARG A 148 17.15 11.56 16.86
CA ARG A 148 16.31 10.99 15.79
C ARG A 148 16.30 11.87 14.54
N VAL A 149 16.17 13.20 14.71
CA VAL A 149 16.24 14.15 13.60
C VAL A 149 17.64 14.15 12.97
N ALA A 150 18.69 14.14 13.78
CA ALA A 150 20.07 14.13 13.29
C ALA A 150 20.38 12.87 12.46
N ILE A 151 19.89 11.70 12.88
CA ILE A 151 20.03 10.44 12.12
C ILE A 151 19.29 10.54 10.76
N SER A 152 18.07 11.10 10.74
CA SER A 152 17.33 11.31 9.50
C SER A 152 18.09 12.22 8.52
N ARG A 153 18.64 13.34 9.01
CA ARG A 153 19.39 14.31 8.17
C ARG A 153 20.79 13.84 7.75
N ALA A 154 21.45 12.99 8.54
CA ALA A 154 22.78 12.48 8.19
C ALA A 154 22.75 11.46 7.04
N GLY A 155 21.58 10.88 6.74
CA GLY A 155 21.42 9.97 5.59
C GLY A 155 21.58 10.67 4.23
N THR A 156 21.51 12.00 4.17
CA THR A 156 21.40 12.78 2.94
C THR A 156 22.54 13.79 2.74
N GLY A 157 23.43 13.98 3.71
CA GLY A 157 24.47 15.02 3.69
C GLY A 157 25.87 14.51 4.04
N GLU A 158 26.88 15.37 3.87
CA GLU A 158 28.29 15.10 4.22
C GLU A 158 28.59 15.34 5.73
N ASP A 159 27.68 16.01 6.44
CA ASP A 159 27.85 16.35 7.84
C ASP A 159 27.73 15.13 8.76
N THR A 160 28.60 15.08 9.78
CA THR A 160 28.52 14.03 10.81
C THR A 160 27.27 14.19 11.68
N ILE A 161 26.67 13.07 12.10
CA ILE A 161 25.51 13.03 13.02
C ILE A 161 25.73 13.93 14.25
N HIS A 162 26.95 13.93 14.80
CA HIS A 162 27.31 14.72 15.97
C HIS A 162 27.28 16.24 15.70
N ALA A 163 27.75 16.69 14.53
CA ALA A 163 27.71 18.10 14.16
C ALA A 163 26.26 18.60 14.00
N ILE A 164 25.42 17.81 13.33
CA ILE A 164 23.99 18.11 13.16
C ILE A 164 23.29 18.16 14.52
N ALA A 165 23.52 17.18 15.40
CA ALA A 165 22.90 17.13 16.72
C ALA A 165 23.28 18.36 17.57
N ARG A 166 24.54 18.81 17.54
CA ARG A 166 24.98 20.01 18.28
C ARG A 166 24.25 21.27 17.80
N LYS A 167 24.16 21.47 16.49
CA LYS A 167 23.43 22.61 15.90
C LYS A 167 21.94 22.58 16.26
N LEU A 168 21.32 21.41 16.25
CA LEU A 168 19.92 21.25 16.66
C LEU A 168 19.70 21.55 18.15
N HIS A 169 20.63 21.13 19.03
CA HIS A 169 20.57 21.48 20.45
C HIS A 169 20.62 22.99 20.67
N GLU A 170 21.53 23.70 20.00
CA GLU A 170 21.62 25.15 20.09
C GLU A 170 20.33 25.84 19.61
N LEU A 171 19.77 25.39 18.48
CA LEU A 171 18.52 25.92 17.95
C LEU A 171 17.33 25.71 18.89
N VAL A 172 17.19 24.50 19.47
CA VAL A 172 16.10 24.19 20.41
C VAL A 172 16.22 25.04 21.68
N ASN A 173 17.42 25.12 22.27
CA ASN A 173 17.65 25.93 23.46
C ASN A 173 17.37 27.42 23.21
N GLN A 174 17.79 27.95 22.05
CA GLN A 174 17.46 29.34 21.67
C GLN A 174 15.95 29.54 21.51
N GLY A 175 15.26 28.62 20.83
CA GLY A 175 13.82 28.70 20.60
C GLY A 175 12.99 28.67 21.89
N ILE A 176 13.36 27.82 22.85
CA ILE A 176 12.74 27.75 24.17
C ILE A 176 12.98 29.05 24.96
N ASN A 177 14.22 29.53 25.00
CA ASN A 177 14.58 30.77 25.68
C ASN A 177 13.85 32.01 25.14
N GLU A 178 13.61 32.08 23.84
CA GLU A 178 12.82 33.16 23.23
C GLU A 178 11.37 33.16 23.73
N ILE A 179 10.75 31.99 23.91
CA ILE A 179 9.39 31.88 24.43
C ILE A 179 9.32 32.36 25.88
N PHE A 180 10.26 31.96 26.73
CA PHE A 180 10.33 32.47 28.11
C PHE A 180 10.56 33.98 28.17
N LYS A 181 11.38 34.54 27.27
CA LYS A 181 11.56 35.99 27.14
C LYS A 181 10.27 36.68 26.70
N ALA A 182 9.56 36.13 25.72
CA ALA A 182 8.29 36.68 25.24
C ALA A 182 7.21 36.69 26.33
N LYS A 183 7.12 35.62 27.14
CA LYS A 183 6.20 35.57 28.28
C LYS A 183 6.55 36.61 29.34
N ARG A 184 7.83 36.71 29.73
CA ARG A 184 8.31 37.72 30.71
C ARG A 184 8.10 39.16 30.25
N ALA A 185 8.18 39.41 28.94
CA ALA A 185 7.90 40.70 28.34
C ALA A 185 6.39 41.03 28.21
N GLY A 186 5.50 40.19 28.75
CA GLY A 186 4.05 40.42 28.71
C GLY A 186 3.40 40.17 27.34
N GLY A 187 4.06 39.41 26.46
CA GLY A 187 3.56 39.08 25.12
C GLY A 187 2.47 37.99 25.09
N PHE A 188 2.17 37.37 26.23
CA PHE A 188 1.15 36.33 26.36
C PHE A 188 -0.20 36.93 26.77
N VAL A 189 -1.28 36.25 26.37
CA VAL A 189 -2.66 36.65 26.66
C VAL A 189 -3.41 35.45 27.25
N SER A 190 -4.27 35.68 28.25
CA SER A 190 -5.15 34.64 28.81
C SER A 190 -6.44 34.53 28.01
N PHE A 191 -7.05 33.33 28.01
CA PHE A 191 -8.35 33.11 27.37
C PHE A 191 -9.44 32.98 28.44
N ASP A 192 -9.75 34.11 29.08
CA ASP A 192 -10.75 34.25 30.15
C ASP A 192 -11.99 35.07 29.72
N LYS A 193 -12.01 35.52 28.47
CA LYS A 193 -13.00 36.45 27.90
C LYS A 193 -13.58 35.90 26.59
N THR A 194 -14.51 36.65 25.99
CA THR A 194 -15.04 36.35 24.65
C THR A 194 -13.92 36.40 23.60
N LEU A 195 -14.04 35.60 22.53
CA LEU A 195 -13.05 35.59 21.45
C LEU A 195 -12.76 37.00 20.89
N ALA A 196 -13.78 37.84 20.70
CA ALA A 196 -13.61 39.20 20.19
C ALA A 196 -12.71 40.05 21.11
N GLN A 197 -12.89 39.95 22.43
CA GLN A 197 -12.07 40.64 23.41
C GLN A 197 -10.64 40.10 23.44
N VAL A 198 -10.46 38.78 23.32
CA VAL A 198 -9.12 38.15 23.25
C VAL A 198 -8.37 38.63 22.00
N VAL A 199 -9.02 38.67 20.84
CA VAL A 199 -8.43 39.16 19.58
C VAL A 199 -8.05 40.63 19.69
N ALA A 200 -8.93 41.47 20.26
CA ALA A 200 -8.64 42.88 20.50
C ALA A 200 -7.41 43.06 21.43
N GLU A 201 -7.32 42.27 22.49
CA GLU A 201 -6.16 42.28 23.39
C GLU A 201 -4.88 41.83 22.68
N CYS A 202 -4.95 40.79 21.84
CA CYS A 202 -3.81 40.31 21.04
C CYS A 202 -3.27 41.38 20.07
N ARG A 203 -4.12 42.25 19.52
CA ARG A 203 -3.70 43.35 18.64
C ARG A 203 -2.82 44.39 19.36
N THR A 204 -2.94 44.52 20.67
CA THR A 204 -2.11 45.45 21.46
C THR A 204 -0.70 44.91 21.73
N LYS A 205 -0.46 43.62 21.46
CA LYS A 205 0.82 42.96 21.73
C LYS A 205 1.79 43.11 20.56
N PRO A 206 3.12 43.04 20.80
CA PRO A 206 4.13 43.18 19.75
C PRO A 206 4.01 42.15 18.61
N ASN A 207 3.48 40.97 18.90
CA ASN A 207 3.23 39.93 17.93
C ASN A 207 1.86 39.29 18.18
N MET A 208 0.87 39.71 17.39
CA MET A 208 -0.51 39.23 17.48
C MET A 208 -0.64 37.71 17.34
N LYS A 209 0.16 37.09 16.47
CA LYS A 209 0.17 35.63 16.26
C LYS A 209 0.63 34.89 17.51
N THR A 210 1.76 35.30 18.09
CA THR A 210 2.27 34.72 19.34
C THR A 210 1.27 34.91 20.49
N ALA A 211 0.71 36.11 20.63
CA ALA A 211 -0.28 36.41 21.66
C ALA A 211 -1.52 35.52 21.53
N PHE A 212 -2.08 35.40 20.32
CA PHE A 212 -3.26 34.57 20.09
C PHE A 212 -3.00 33.09 20.31
N LEU A 213 -1.87 32.55 19.81
CA LEU A 213 -1.52 31.14 20.01
C LEU A 213 -1.26 30.82 21.49
N SER A 214 -0.71 31.78 22.25
CA SER A 214 -0.58 31.64 23.71
C SER A 214 -1.94 31.61 24.42
N ALA A 215 -2.91 32.42 23.98
CA ALA A 215 -4.27 32.40 24.52
C ALA A 215 -4.99 31.09 24.20
N VAL A 216 -4.91 30.60 22.96
CA VAL A 216 -5.45 29.28 22.60
C VAL A 216 -4.82 28.19 23.47
N SER A 217 -3.50 28.25 23.70
CA SER A 217 -2.80 27.29 24.56
C SER A 217 -3.24 27.39 26.02
N ASP A 218 -3.53 28.59 26.53
CA ASP A 218 -4.13 28.80 27.87
C ASP A 218 -5.52 28.17 27.99
N ARG A 219 -6.37 28.31 26.95
CA ARG A 219 -7.69 27.64 26.91
C ARG A 219 -7.54 26.12 26.91
N LEU A 220 -6.69 25.58 26.05
CA LEU A 220 -6.46 24.13 25.95
C LEU A 220 -5.83 23.55 27.22
N MET A 221 -4.96 24.30 27.91
CA MET A 221 -4.36 23.89 29.17
C MET A 221 -5.42 23.58 30.24
N ARG A 222 -6.55 24.29 30.25
CA ARG A 222 -7.66 24.08 31.20
C ARG A 222 -8.48 22.83 30.89
N GLU A 223 -8.36 22.27 29.69
CA GLU A 223 -9.11 21.10 29.24
C GLU A 223 -8.32 19.79 29.46
N THR A 224 -8.86 18.89 30.27
CA THR A 224 -8.14 17.70 30.77
C THR A 224 -8.19 16.46 29.85
N THR A 225 -9.04 16.49 28.83
CA THR A 225 -9.30 15.36 27.92
C THR A 225 -9.25 15.80 26.46
N TRP A 226 -8.87 14.90 25.55
CA TRP A 226 -8.83 15.18 24.11
C TRP A 226 -10.17 15.68 23.54
N GLU A 227 -11.29 15.09 23.96
CA GLU A 227 -12.63 15.50 23.55
C GLU A 227 -12.94 16.95 23.98
N LYS A 228 -12.69 17.29 25.25
CA LYS A 228 -12.86 18.65 25.75
C LYS A 228 -11.98 19.66 25.02
N LYS A 229 -10.71 19.31 24.73
CA LYS A 229 -9.79 20.15 23.94
C LYS A 229 -10.35 20.44 22.55
N LEU A 230 -10.84 19.42 21.86
CA LEU A 230 -11.51 19.60 20.57
C LEU A 230 -12.74 20.49 20.71
N ASN A 231 -13.63 20.20 21.66
CA ASN A 231 -14.83 21.02 21.86
C ASN A 231 -14.47 22.48 22.16
N GLY A 232 -13.36 22.71 22.87
CA GLY A 232 -12.75 24.02 23.04
C GLY A 232 -12.38 24.68 21.71
N LEU A 233 -11.64 23.98 20.82
CA LEU A 233 -11.29 24.48 19.49
C LEU A 233 -12.52 24.75 18.61
N ILE A 234 -13.50 23.84 18.62
CA ILE A 234 -14.77 24.00 17.88
C ILE A 234 -15.55 25.20 18.41
N SER A 235 -15.59 25.40 19.73
CA SER A 235 -16.24 26.58 20.32
C SER A 235 -15.56 27.88 19.89
N ILE A 236 -14.23 27.95 19.87
CA ILE A 236 -13.52 29.14 19.36
C ILE A 236 -13.89 29.37 17.89
N TRP A 237 -13.95 28.31 17.10
CA TRP A 237 -14.32 28.40 15.69
C TRP A 237 -15.78 28.85 15.47
N ASP A 238 -16.71 28.38 16.31
CA ASP A 238 -18.11 28.83 16.27
C ASP A 238 -18.22 30.32 16.66
N GLU A 239 -17.52 30.75 17.72
CA GLU A 239 -17.44 32.16 18.12
C GLU A 239 -16.81 33.04 17.03
N ALA A 240 -15.91 32.50 16.21
CA ALA A 240 -15.25 33.25 15.13
C ALA A 240 -16.21 33.74 14.04
N LYS A 241 -17.44 33.20 13.97
CA LYS A 241 -18.49 33.65 13.04
C LYS A 241 -18.95 35.09 13.32
N GLU A 242 -18.87 35.51 14.57
CA GLU A 242 -19.30 36.84 15.03
C GLU A 242 -18.21 37.91 14.87
N LEU A 243 -17.02 37.53 14.41
CA LEU A 243 -15.90 38.45 14.19
C LEU A 243 -15.98 39.17 12.84
N THR A 244 -15.18 40.23 12.70
CA THR A 244 -14.93 40.88 11.41
C THR A 244 -14.31 39.90 10.41
N ASP A 245 -14.47 40.14 9.11
CA ASP A 245 -13.93 39.25 8.07
C ASP A 245 -12.42 39.05 8.15
N GLU A 246 -11.67 40.09 8.54
CA GLU A 246 -10.22 40.04 8.70
C GLU A 246 -9.82 39.17 9.90
N ASP A 247 -10.41 39.44 11.08
CA ASP A 247 -10.13 38.69 12.30
C ASP A 247 -10.56 37.22 12.17
N ARG A 248 -11.71 36.98 11.54
CA ARG A 248 -12.22 35.64 11.26
C ARG A 248 -11.26 34.84 10.39
N LYS A 249 -10.70 35.45 9.32
CA LYS A 249 -9.69 34.79 8.46
C LYS A 249 -8.42 34.49 9.24
N PHE A 250 -7.94 35.43 10.06
CA PHE A 250 -6.76 35.23 10.91
C PHE A 250 -6.95 34.08 11.90
N VAL A 251 -8.05 34.07 12.64
CA VAL A 251 -8.37 33.03 13.63
C VAL A 251 -8.53 31.67 12.97
N ASN A 252 -9.33 31.58 11.90
CA ASN A 252 -9.55 30.31 11.20
C ASN A 252 -8.28 29.74 10.59
N GLY A 253 -7.38 30.58 10.06
CA GLY A 253 -6.08 30.14 9.57
C GLY A 253 -5.24 29.47 10.66
N LEU A 254 -5.19 30.04 11.87
CA LEU A 254 -4.43 29.47 12.98
C LEU A 254 -5.11 28.24 13.60
N LEU A 255 -6.44 28.22 13.69
CA LEU A 255 -7.18 27.04 14.15
C LEU A 255 -7.05 25.86 13.19
N SER A 256 -7.03 26.11 11.88
CA SER A 256 -6.84 25.07 10.85
C SER A 256 -5.55 24.27 11.09
N ASP A 257 -4.46 24.92 11.50
CA ASP A 257 -3.22 24.25 11.88
C ASP A 257 -3.40 23.34 13.11
N PHE A 258 -4.09 23.82 14.15
CA PHE A 258 -4.37 23.01 15.35
C PHE A 258 -5.24 21.81 15.04
N PHE A 259 -6.26 21.96 14.19
CA PHE A 259 -7.08 20.83 13.75
C PHE A 259 -6.25 19.82 12.95
N SER A 260 -5.38 20.27 12.04
CA SER A 260 -4.44 19.39 11.35
C SER A 260 -3.55 18.60 12.32
N GLU A 261 -2.96 19.25 13.31
CA GLU A 261 -2.13 18.58 14.34
C GLU A 261 -2.93 17.60 15.19
N TRP A 262 -4.17 17.95 15.50
CA TRP A 262 -5.07 17.09 16.24
C TRP A 262 -5.41 15.82 15.44
N ILE A 263 -5.65 15.95 14.13
CA ILE A 263 -5.87 14.81 13.23
C ILE A 263 -4.62 13.92 13.12
N ASP A 264 -3.43 14.54 13.06
CA ASP A 264 -2.15 13.82 13.01
C ASP A 264 -1.77 13.17 14.35
N THR A 265 -2.45 13.51 15.46
CA THR A 265 -2.19 12.96 16.79
C THR A 265 -3.02 11.69 17.03
N PRO A 266 -2.40 10.48 17.13
CA PRO A 266 -3.16 9.23 17.21
C PRO A 266 -4.11 9.10 18.41
N GLY A 267 -3.68 9.53 19.60
CA GLY A 267 -4.53 9.50 20.79
C GLY A 267 -5.71 10.48 20.70
N ALA A 268 -5.50 11.60 20.01
CA ALA A 268 -6.52 12.61 19.79
C ALA A 268 -7.57 12.07 18.80
N ILE A 269 -7.19 11.71 17.56
CA ILE A 269 -8.14 11.23 16.52
C ILE A 269 -9.04 10.09 16.99
N ASN A 270 -8.48 9.13 17.74
CA ASN A 270 -9.22 8.00 18.29
C ASN A 270 -10.24 8.41 19.35
N SER A 271 -10.01 9.51 20.08
CA SER A 271 -10.98 10.00 21.08
C SER A 271 -12.29 10.52 20.46
N ILE A 272 -12.25 11.01 19.20
CA ILE A 272 -13.45 11.45 18.48
C ILE A 272 -14.05 10.31 17.69
N LEU A 273 -13.23 9.61 16.91
CA LEU A 273 -13.71 8.56 16.02
C LEU A 273 -14.12 7.32 16.81
N GLY A 274 -13.81 7.26 18.10
CA GLY A 274 -13.98 6.10 18.96
C GLY A 274 -12.98 4.99 18.65
N GLU A 275 -12.96 3.98 19.51
CA GLU A 275 -12.18 2.77 19.24
C GLU A 275 -12.75 2.07 18.00
N ALA A 276 -11.88 1.78 17.04
CA ALA A 276 -12.20 1.04 15.84
C ALA A 276 -11.77 -0.43 16.03
N ARG A 277 -12.61 -1.37 15.58
CA ARG A 277 -12.33 -2.80 15.65
C ARG A 277 -11.26 -3.23 14.65
N SER A 278 -11.09 -2.46 13.58
CA SER A 278 -10.07 -2.70 12.57
C SER A 278 -9.55 -1.40 11.97
N THR A 279 -8.37 -1.44 11.34
CA THR A 279 -7.83 -0.31 10.59
C THR A 279 -8.76 0.11 9.45
N GLY A 280 -9.45 -0.84 8.82
CA GLY A 280 -10.46 -0.58 7.81
C GLY A 280 -11.62 0.24 8.34
N GLU A 281 -12.14 -0.06 9.53
CA GLU A 281 -13.18 0.76 10.17
C GLU A 281 -12.68 2.17 10.51
N HIS A 282 -11.42 2.30 10.95
CA HIS A 282 -10.82 3.61 11.18
C HIS A 282 -10.74 4.45 9.89
N VAL A 283 -10.26 3.86 8.79
CA VAL A 283 -10.22 4.51 7.47
C VAL A 283 -11.63 4.86 6.98
N ASP A 284 -12.61 3.98 7.17
CA ASP A 284 -14.01 4.20 6.81
C ASP A 284 -14.60 5.45 7.49
N ARG A 285 -14.33 5.61 8.79
CA ARG A 285 -14.72 6.79 9.58
C ARG A 285 -13.96 8.05 9.14
N MET A 286 -12.68 7.97 8.81
CA MET A 286 -11.92 9.12 8.30
C MET A 286 -12.43 9.60 6.95
N ILE A 287 -12.75 8.70 6.02
CA ILE A 287 -13.36 9.07 4.72
C ILE A 287 -14.71 9.75 4.96
N ALA A 288 -15.49 9.27 5.93
CA ALA A 288 -16.78 9.86 6.27
C ALA A 288 -16.67 11.31 6.81
N LEU A 289 -15.53 11.71 7.38
CA LEU A 289 -15.30 13.12 7.77
C LEU A 289 -15.26 14.06 6.55
N LEU A 290 -14.95 13.54 5.37
CA LEU A 290 -14.87 14.29 4.12
C LEU A 290 -16.20 14.27 3.33
N GLU A 291 -17.13 13.41 3.72
CA GLU A 291 -18.39 13.18 3.02
C GLU A 291 -19.54 13.93 3.66
N LYS A 292 -20.47 14.41 2.83
CA LYS A 292 -21.76 14.89 3.32
C LYS A 292 -22.48 13.77 4.07
N PRO A 293 -23.11 14.06 5.23
CA PRO A 293 -23.89 13.06 5.94
C PRO A 293 -25.00 12.53 5.02
N PRO A 294 -25.29 11.23 5.05
CA PRO A 294 -26.32 10.66 4.20
C PRO A 294 -27.70 11.25 4.54
N GLU A 295 -28.45 11.63 3.51
CA GLU A 295 -29.82 12.18 3.68
C GLU A 295 -30.80 11.12 4.18
N ASP A 296 -30.60 9.86 3.79
CA ASP A 296 -31.40 8.73 4.22
C ASP A 296 -30.95 8.23 5.61
N LYS A 297 -31.87 8.25 6.58
CA LYS A 297 -31.64 7.75 7.95
C LYS A 297 -31.38 6.24 7.99
N LEU A 298 -31.78 5.48 6.97
CA LEU A 298 -31.51 4.05 6.87
C LEU A 298 -30.13 3.75 6.25
N ALA A 299 -29.52 4.72 5.58
CA ALA A 299 -28.18 4.55 5.02
C ALA A 299 -27.14 4.39 6.13
N ARG A 300 -26.09 3.60 5.83
CA ARG A 300 -24.95 3.41 6.74
C ARG A 300 -24.19 4.73 6.87
N ASP A 301 -24.10 5.24 8.09
CA ASP A 301 -23.28 6.40 8.45
C ASP A 301 -22.23 5.97 9.49
N PRO A 302 -20.94 5.90 9.12
CA PRO A 302 -19.86 5.54 10.04
C PRO A 302 -19.72 6.50 11.23
N LEU A 303 -20.22 7.74 11.13
CA LEU A 303 -20.09 8.78 12.15
C LEU A 303 -21.33 8.95 13.02
N ARG A 304 -22.40 8.18 12.80
CA ARG A 304 -23.71 8.35 13.45
C ARG A 304 -23.67 8.49 14.97
N ASN A 305 -22.80 7.71 15.61
CA ASN A 305 -22.69 7.63 17.07
C ASN A 305 -21.58 8.54 17.64
N PHE A 306 -20.98 9.38 16.81
CA PHE A 306 -19.82 10.21 17.15
C PHE A 306 -20.12 11.69 16.91
N PRO A 307 -20.84 12.36 17.83
CA PRO A 307 -21.31 13.73 17.62
C PRO A 307 -20.17 14.74 17.44
N ALA A 308 -19.03 14.53 18.11
CA ALA A 308 -17.82 15.34 17.90
C ALA A 308 -17.25 15.17 16.47
N ALA A 309 -17.32 13.96 15.92
CA ALA A 309 -16.86 13.66 14.56
C ALA A 309 -17.79 14.32 13.51
N GLN A 310 -19.09 14.31 13.76
CA GLN A 310 -20.08 14.96 12.90
C GLN A 310 -19.87 16.48 12.85
N LYS A 311 -19.58 17.12 14.00
CA LYS A 311 -19.23 18.55 14.04
C LYS A 311 -17.97 18.86 13.25
N LEU A 312 -16.94 18.02 13.39
CA LEU A 312 -15.70 18.15 12.61
C LEU A 312 -15.96 18.00 11.10
N ALA A 313 -16.76 17.01 10.71
CA ALA A 313 -17.15 16.78 9.32
C ALA A 313 -17.88 17.99 8.71
N ASP A 314 -18.83 18.59 9.43
CA ASP A 314 -19.54 19.81 9.01
C ASP A 314 -18.56 20.98 8.82
N ALA A 315 -17.61 21.17 9.73
CA ALA A 315 -16.60 22.22 9.62
C ALA A 315 -15.67 22.03 8.41
N VAL A 316 -15.27 20.78 8.11
CA VAL A 316 -14.47 20.42 6.93
C VAL A 316 -15.24 20.68 5.64
N GLN A 317 -16.50 20.24 5.56
CA GLN A 317 -17.35 20.40 4.37
C GLN A 317 -17.64 21.86 4.01
N ARG A 318 -17.77 22.73 5.02
CA ARG A 318 -17.94 24.18 4.82
C ARG A 318 -16.67 24.87 4.31
N GLY A 319 -15.57 24.14 4.13
CA GLY A 319 -14.29 24.67 3.65
C GLY A 319 -13.57 25.56 4.65
N LEU A 320 -13.98 25.51 5.93
CA LEU A 320 -13.47 26.40 6.96
C LEU A 320 -12.14 25.91 7.55
N LEU A 321 -11.75 24.67 7.25
CA LEU A 321 -10.53 24.02 7.72
C LEU A 321 -9.74 23.39 6.56
N PRO A 322 -9.17 24.20 5.65
CA PRO A 322 -8.53 23.70 4.43
C PRO A 322 -7.30 22.82 4.71
N SER A 323 -6.50 23.15 5.74
CA SER A 323 -5.35 22.33 6.14
C SER A 323 -5.81 20.98 6.70
N ALA A 324 -6.87 20.98 7.53
CA ALA A 324 -7.42 19.76 8.13
C ALA A 324 -7.95 18.80 7.06
N HIS A 325 -8.65 19.32 6.05
CA HIS A 325 -9.11 18.51 4.91
C HIS A 325 -7.95 17.79 4.22
N GLN A 326 -6.88 18.51 3.87
CA GLN A 326 -5.70 17.91 3.22
C GLN A 326 -5.02 16.87 4.12
N THR A 327 -4.92 17.16 5.43
CA THR A 327 -4.38 16.22 6.42
C THR A 327 -5.19 14.92 6.47
N ILE A 328 -6.53 14.98 6.52
CA ILE A 328 -7.38 13.78 6.56
C ILE A 328 -7.15 12.93 5.30
N VAL A 329 -7.10 13.56 4.11
CA VAL A 329 -6.86 12.83 2.85
C VAL A 329 -5.50 12.14 2.87
N SER A 330 -4.44 12.86 3.24
CA SER A 330 -3.10 12.27 3.32
C SER A 330 -3.04 11.13 4.34
N ARG A 331 -3.72 11.27 5.48
CA ARG A 331 -3.80 10.20 6.48
C ARG A 331 -4.54 8.97 5.97
N VAL A 332 -5.63 9.14 5.22
CA VAL A 332 -6.33 8.03 4.56
C VAL A 332 -5.40 7.29 3.61
N PHE A 333 -4.62 8.00 2.79
CA PHE A 333 -3.67 7.36 1.87
C PHE A 333 -2.54 6.63 2.61
N GLU A 334 -1.97 7.23 3.65
CA GLU A 334 -0.97 6.60 4.51
C GLU A 334 -1.49 5.29 5.13
N GLU A 335 -2.71 5.30 5.68
CA GLU A 335 -3.31 4.11 6.31
C GLU A 335 -3.64 3.02 5.27
N ILE A 336 -4.15 3.39 4.08
CA ILE A 336 -4.38 2.45 2.97
C ILE A 336 -3.04 1.83 2.54
N ALA A 337 -2.02 2.65 2.34
CA ALA A 337 -0.67 2.21 1.96
C ALA A 337 0.06 1.46 3.09
N SER A 338 -0.36 1.61 4.36
CA SER A 338 0.33 1.06 5.55
C SER A 338 0.38 -0.46 5.60
N ASN A 339 1.43 -1.05 6.17
CA ASN A 339 1.59 -2.51 6.26
C ASN A 339 0.57 -3.24 7.13
N ARG A 340 -0.32 -2.53 7.82
CA ARG A 340 -1.35 -3.12 8.68
C ARG A 340 -2.51 -3.64 7.84
N ARG A 341 -3.07 -4.80 8.21
CA ARG A 341 -4.29 -5.35 7.59
C ARG A 341 -5.46 -4.40 7.89
N LEU A 342 -6.28 -4.09 6.89
CA LEU A 342 -7.52 -3.32 7.11
C LEU A 342 -8.54 -4.17 7.86
N PHE A 343 -8.53 -5.47 7.62
CA PHE A 343 -9.36 -6.44 8.29
C PHE A 343 -8.59 -7.76 8.36
N GLU A 344 -8.28 -8.22 9.58
CA GLU A 344 -7.40 -9.37 9.79
C GLU A 344 -8.07 -10.69 9.37
N ASP A 345 -9.37 -10.84 9.67
CA ASP A 345 -10.08 -12.11 9.55
C ASP A 345 -10.44 -12.51 8.11
N SER A 346 -10.47 -11.56 7.16
CA SER A 346 -10.98 -11.84 5.82
C SER A 346 -10.33 -10.96 4.76
N LEU A 347 -9.53 -11.58 3.88
CA LEU A 347 -8.94 -10.92 2.71
C LEU A 347 -10.01 -10.45 1.72
N LYS A 348 -11.10 -11.22 1.55
CA LYS A 348 -12.21 -10.85 0.65
C LYS A 348 -12.90 -9.57 1.13
N THR A 349 -13.17 -9.47 2.43
CA THR A 349 -13.78 -8.28 3.04
C THR A 349 -12.87 -7.07 2.90
N GLU A 350 -11.56 -7.26 3.04
CA GLU A 350 -10.57 -6.21 2.88
C GLU A 350 -10.52 -5.67 1.43
N PHE A 351 -10.62 -6.53 0.42
CA PHE A 351 -10.76 -6.09 -0.98
C PHE A 351 -12.07 -5.34 -1.23
N GLN A 352 -13.18 -5.78 -0.64
CA GLN A 352 -14.47 -5.07 -0.74
C GLN A 352 -14.41 -3.69 -0.07
N MET A 353 -13.72 -3.57 1.07
CA MET A 353 -13.47 -2.28 1.72
C MET A 353 -12.66 -1.36 0.81
N LEU A 354 -11.60 -1.86 0.18
CA LEU A 354 -10.81 -1.06 -0.77
C LEU A 354 -11.67 -0.54 -1.91
N LYS A 355 -12.45 -1.37 -2.58
CA LYS A 355 -13.34 -0.90 -3.66
C LYS A 355 -14.29 0.19 -3.18
N ASN A 356 -14.93 -0.01 -2.03
CA ASN A 356 -15.81 1.00 -1.42
C ASN A 356 -15.07 2.32 -1.13
N PHE A 357 -13.87 2.25 -0.55
CA PHE A 357 -13.04 3.43 -0.31
C PHE A 357 -12.67 4.15 -1.60
N GLY A 358 -12.30 3.42 -2.66
CA GLY A 358 -12.02 3.98 -3.98
C GLY A 358 -13.22 4.72 -4.55
N ASP A 359 -14.39 4.08 -4.59
CA ASP A 359 -15.64 4.66 -5.12
C ASP A 359 -16.07 5.91 -4.36
N ARG A 360 -15.81 5.98 -3.05
CA ARG A 360 -16.06 7.17 -2.23
C ARG A 360 -15.04 8.27 -2.50
N LEU A 361 -13.75 7.95 -2.47
CA LEU A 361 -12.68 8.92 -2.68
C LEU A 361 -12.72 9.56 -4.07
N VAL A 362 -13.05 8.81 -5.13
CA VAL A 362 -13.22 9.35 -6.49
C VAL A 362 -14.28 10.47 -6.53
N ARG A 363 -15.35 10.36 -5.73
CA ARG A 363 -16.43 11.36 -5.68
C ARG A 363 -16.06 12.62 -4.90
N ILE A 364 -15.14 12.50 -3.94
CA ILE A 364 -14.80 13.56 -2.98
C ILE A 364 -13.55 14.32 -3.44
N LEU A 365 -12.57 13.62 -3.99
CA LEU A 365 -11.25 14.17 -4.26
C LEU A 365 -11.19 15.01 -5.52
N LEU A 366 -10.43 16.10 -5.45
CA LEU A 366 -10.01 16.89 -6.60
C LEU A 366 -9.10 16.07 -7.52
N ALA A 367 -9.17 16.33 -8.82
CA ALA A 367 -8.44 15.59 -9.86
C ALA A 367 -6.92 15.54 -9.64
N ASN A 368 -6.33 16.59 -9.05
CA ASN A 368 -4.89 16.66 -8.78
C ASN A 368 -4.42 15.68 -7.69
N ARG A 369 -5.33 15.09 -6.91
CA ARG A 369 -5.04 14.09 -5.86
C ARG A 369 -5.33 12.66 -6.31
N HIS A 370 -5.84 12.46 -7.53
CA HIS A 370 -6.19 11.12 -8.04
C HIS A 370 -4.96 10.26 -8.32
N SER A 371 -3.82 10.86 -8.68
CA SER A 371 -2.56 10.13 -8.86
C SER A 371 -2.06 9.51 -7.56
N GLU A 372 -2.00 10.30 -6.48
CA GLU A 372 -1.59 9.85 -5.14
C GLU A 372 -2.54 8.78 -4.59
N MET A 373 -3.85 8.94 -4.80
CA MET A 373 -4.84 7.91 -4.50
C MET A 373 -4.52 6.62 -5.27
N TYR A 374 -4.34 6.70 -6.59
CA TYR A 374 -4.04 5.54 -7.42
C TYR A 374 -2.76 4.81 -6.96
N GLU A 375 -1.71 5.55 -6.62
CA GLU A 375 -0.46 4.99 -6.09
C GLU A 375 -0.66 4.25 -4.77
N ALA A 376 -1.39 4.84 -3.81
CA ALA A 376 -1.69 4.19 -2.53
C ALA A 376 -2.47 2.88 -2.70
N PHE A 377 -3.45 2.86 -3.61
CA PHE A 377 -4.25 1.68 -3.92
C PHE A 377 -3.46 0.60 -4.68
N CYS A 378 -2.58 1.00 -5.60
CA CYS A 378 -1.65 0.08 -6.28
C CYS A 378 -0.70 -0.58 -5.28
N ALA A 379 -0.08 0.22 -4.40
CA ALA A 379 0.83 -0.27 -3.37
C ALA A 379 0.11 -1.27 -2.44
N ARG A 380 -1.13 -0.96 -2.04
CA ARG A 380 -1.95 -1.86 -1.22
C ARG A 380 -2.28 -3.16 -1.94
N SER A 381 -2.81 -3.07 -3.16
CA SER A 381 -3.21 -4.22 -3.99
C SER A 381 -2.04 -5.18 -4.19
N LYS A 382 -0.85 -4.64 -4.50
CA LYS A 382 0.38 -5.42 -4.63
C LYS A 382 0.76 -6.15 -3.34
N ARG A 383 0.63 -5.51 -2.18
CA ARG A 383 0.95 -6.14 -0.89
C ARG A 383 -0.05 -7.23 -0.52
N LEU A 384 -1.35 -7.00 -0.73
CA LEU A 384 -2.38 -8.01 -0.44
C LEU A 384 -2.22 -9.27 -1.28
N MET A 385 -1.58 -9.15 -2.45
CA MET A 385 -1.17 -10.27 -3.30
C MET A 385 0.18 -10.89 -2.90
N SER A 386 0.64 -10.72 -1.65
CA SER A 386 1.79 -11.48 -1.15
C SER A 386 1.44 -12.96 -1.00
N THR A 387 2.41 -13.83 -1.25
CA THR A 387 2.21 -15.30 -1.20
C THR A 387 1.66 -15.73 0.15
N ASP A 388 2.27 -15.30 1.26
CA ASP A 388 1.83 -15.69 2.62
C ASP A 388 0.38 -15.28 2.91
N THR A 389 -0.04 -14.08 2.49
CA THR A 389 -1.40 -13.58 2.74
C THR A 389 -2.42 -14.37 1.92
N VAL A 390 -2.09 -14.63 0.65
CA VAL A 390 -2.97 -15.36 -0.26
C VAL A 390 -3.06 -16.83 0.16
N ASP A 391 -1.95 -17.46 0.54
CA ASP A 391 -1.94 -18.85 0.99
C ASP A 391 -2.80 -19.02 2.25
N ALA A 392 -2.66 -18.14 3.25
CA ALA A 392 -3.51 -18.15 4.44
C ALA A 392 -5.00 -17.98 4.10
N TYR A 393 -5.34 -17.13 3.12
CA TYR A 393 -6.72 -16.99 2.64
C TYR A 393 -7.22 -18.23 1.89
N LEU A 394 -6.35 -18.93 1.16
CA LEU A 394 -6.73 -20.09 0.36
C LEU A 394 -6.78 -21.40 1.15
N GLU A 395 -6.12 -21.47 2.30
CA GLU A 395 -6.12 -22.64 3.19
C GLU A 395 -7.51 -23.05 3.68
N GLN A 396 -8.44 -22.10 3.81
CA GLN A 396 -9.83 -22.37 4.21
C GLN A 396 -10.67 -23.04 3.11
N TYR A 397 -10.16 -23.14 1.87
CA TYR A 397 -10.86 -23.71 0.73
C TYR A 397 -10.21 -25.00 0.23
N ASP A 398 -11.05 -25.85 -0.39
CA ASP A 398 -10.59 -27.06 -1.06
C ASP A 398 -9.61 -26.73 -2.18
N ILE A 399 -8.61 -27.59 -2.38
CA ILE A 399 -7.47 -27.37 -3.29
C ILE A 399 -7.95 -27.03 -4.71
N LEU A 400 -9.00 -27.71 -5.17
CA LEU A 400 -9.57 -27.49 -6.50
C LEU A 400 -10.27 -26.13 -6.66
N GLU A 401 -10.81 -25.57 -5.57
CA GLU A 401 -11.49 -24.27 -5.61
C GLU A 401 -10.52 -23.09 -5.52
N ARG A 402 -9.31 -23.30 -5.00
CA ARG A 402 -8.36 -22.21 -4.71
C ARG A 402 -8.09 -21.25 -5.88
N PRO A 403 -7.86 -21.71 -7.12
CA PRO A 403 -7.68 -20.80 -8.25
C PRO A 403 -8.91 -19.91 -8.51
N LEU A 404 -10.12 -20.47 -8.41
CA LEU A 404 -11.36 -19.74 -8.60
C LEU A 404 -11.57 -18.71 -7.48
N ARG A 405 -11.31 -19.07 -6.22
CA ARG A 405 -11.40 -18.16 -5.07
C ARG A 405 -10.42 -17.00 -5.15
N LEU A 406 -9.25 -17.21 -5.75
CA LEU A 406 -8.28 -16.15 -6.03
C LEU A 406 -8.76 -15.22 -7.15
N LEU A 407 -9.34 -15.78 -8.22
CA LEU A 407 -9.92 -15.00 -9.32
C LEU A 407 -11.10 -14.13 -8.88
N GLU A 408 -11.90 -14.56 -7.90
CA GLU A 408 -12.97 -13.73 -7.32
C GLU A 408 -12.47 -12.38 -6.75
N LEU A 409 -11.18 -12.28 -6.40
CA LEU A 409 -10.60 -11.06 -5.85
C LEU A 409 -10.22 -10.02 -6.94
N GLN A 410 -10.27 -10.39 -8.22
CA GLN A 410 -9.77 -9.56 -9.32
C GLN A 410 -10.50 -8.20 -9.44
N ASP A 411 -11.80 -8.16 -9.17
CA ASP A 411 -12.67 -6.99 -9.43
C ASP A 411 -12.32 -5.80 -8.52
N ASN A 412 -11.55 -6.05 -7.47
CA ASN A 412 -11.13 -5.07 -6.47
C ASN A 412 -9.61 -4.79 -6.54
N LEU A 413 -8.92 -5.38 -7.52
CA LEU A 413 -7.47 -5.27 -7.67
C LEU A 413 -7.09 -4.07 -8.53
N VAL A 414 -6.36 -3.14 -7.93
CA VAL A 414 -5.92 -1.91 -8.60
C VAL A 414 -4.47 -2.03 -9.05
N GLY A 415 -4.21 -1.65 -10.30
CA GLY A 415 -2.88 -1.59 -10.89
C GLY A 415 -2.41 -2.87 -11.57
N THR A 416 -1.44 -2.71 -12.48
CA THR A 416 -0.87 -3.78 -13.31
C THR A 416 -0.02 -4.75 -12.50
N ASP A 417 0.80 -4.26 -11.57
CA ASP A 417 1.66 -5.06 -10.70
C ASP A 417 0.87 -6.10 -9.88
N GLY A 418 -0.27 -5.70 -9.32
CA GLY A 418 -1.15 -6.59 -8.58
C GLY A 418 -1.66 -7.71 -9.48
N ARG A 419 -2.11 -7.38 -10.69
CA ARG A 419 -2.62 -8.34 -11.69
C ARG A 419 -1.54 -9.32 -12.14
N LEU A 420 -0.32 -8.84 -12.40
CA LEU A 420 0.83 -9.68 -12.71
C LEU A 420 1.14 -10.66 -11.56
N LYS A 421 1.07 -10.18 -10.31
CA LYS A 421 1.30 -11.03 -9.15
C LYS A 421 0.20 -12.08 -8.98
N MET A 422 -1.07 -11.72 -9.14
CA MET A 422 -2.19 -12.65 -9.12
C MET A 422 -2.04 -13.72 -10.20
N ALA A 423 -1.71 -13.33 -11.44
CA ALA A 423 -1.47 -14.27 -12.54
C ALA A 423 -0.32 -15.26 -12.21
N SER A 424 0.77 -14.76 -11.63
CA SER A 424 1.88 -15.59 -11.14
C SER A 424 1.45 -16.57 -10.04
N LEU A 425 0.59 -16.16 -9.11
CA LEU A 425 0.07 -17.02 -8.05
C LEU A 425 -0.87 -18.11 -8.60
N ILE A 426 -1.79 -17.75 -9.51
CA ILE A 426 -2.68 -18.71 -10.18
C ILE A 426 -1.85 -19.76 -10.93
N ARG A 427 -0.85 -19.33 -11.70
CA ARG A 427 0.07 -20.21 -12.41
C ARG A 427 0.81 -21.14 -11.45
N GLY A 428 1.23 -20.61 -10.30
CA GLY A 428 1.85 -21.36 -9.22
C GLY A 428 0.92 -22.45 -8.69
N ILE A 429 -0.31 -22.12 -8.31
CA ILE A 429 -1.29 -23.05 -7.74
C ILE A 429 -1.64 -24.17 -8.73
N ILE A 430 -1.95 -23.83 -9.98
CA ILE A 430 -2.32 -24.82 -11.01
C ILE A 430 -1.14 -25.76 -11.32
N GLY A 431 0.10 -25.27 -11.21
CA GLY A 431 1.31 -26.06 -11.43
C GLY A 431 1.78 -26.86 -10.22
N GLN A 432 1.10 -26.81 -9.07
CA GLN A 432 1.50 -27.58 -7.89
C GLN A 432 1.14 -29.07 -8.04
N PRO A 433 2.03 -29.99 -7.66
CA PRO A 433 1.74 -31.44 -7.69
C PRO A 433 0.47 -31.82 -6.92
N ARG A 434 0.23 -31.18 -5.76
CA ARG A 434 -0.98 -31.43 -4.95
C ARG A 434 -2.28 -31.06 -5.68
N PHE A 435 -2.24 -30.03 -6.52
CA PHE A 435 -3.39 -29.64 -7.34
C PHE A 435 -3.65 -30.71 -8.41
N GLU A 436 -2.60 -31.17 -9.10
CA GLU A 436 -2.71 -32.26 -10.07
C GLU A 436 -3.23 -33.57 -9.42
N GLU A 437 -2.68 -33.95 -8.27
CA GLU A 437 -3.14 -35.12 -7.51
C GLU A 437 -4.62 -35.01 -7.13
N SER A 438 -5.06 -33.83 -6.69
CA SER A 438 -6.47 -33.58 -6.36
C SER A 438 -7.39 -33.73 -7.57
N VAL A 439 -6.93 -33.37 -8.77
CA VAL A 439 -7.69 -33.58 -10.02
C VAL A 439 -7.76 -35.07 -10.37
N MET A 440 -6.63 -35.78 -10.28
CA MET A 440 -6.53 -37.18 -10.72
C MET A 440 -7.20 -38.17 -9.76
N ASN A 441 -7.19 -37.91 -8.45
CA ASN A 441 -7.72 -38.82 -7.43
C ASN A 441 -9.25 -38.76 -7.25
N ALA A 442 -9.96 -37.92 -8.00
CA ALA A 442 -11.39 -37.67 -7.84
C ALA A 442 -12.30 -38.74 -8.51
N SER A 443 -12.03 -40.03 -8.29
CA SER A 443 -12.67 -41.16 -8.99
C SER A 443 -14.20 -41.18 -8.94
N ALA A 444 -14.81 -40.71 -7.84
CA ALA A 444 -16.28 -40.67 -7.68
C ALA A 444 -16.94 -39.37 -8.19
N ARG A 445 -16.16 -38.29 -8.46
CA ARG A 445 -16.68 -36.93 -8.72
C ARG A 445 -16.07 -36.29 -9.97
N GLN A 446 -15.66 -37.09 -10.95
CA GLN A 446 -14.90 -36.63 -12.12
C GLN A 446 -15.61 -35.54 -12.94
N VAL A 447 -16.92 -35.64 -13.14
CA VAL A 447 -17.70 -34.60 -13.82
C VAL A 447 -17.71 -33.28 -13.03
N ASN A 448 -17.79 -33.35 -11.70
CA ASN A 448 -17.75 -32.15 -10.85
C ASN A 448 -16.37 -31.48 -10.91
N VAL A 449 -15.29 -32.26 -10.94
CA VAL A 449 -13.94 -31.71 -11.11
C VAL A 449 -13.80 -31.00 -12.45
N LEU A 450 -14.30 -31.61 -13.53
CA LEU A 450 -14.30 -30.97 -14.86
C LEU A 450 -15.10 -29.66 -14.83
N MET A 451 -16.27 -29.63 -14.18
CA MET A 451 -17.05 -28.40 -13.99
C MET A 451 -16.27 -27.32 -13.24
N THR A 452 -15.55 -27.68 -12.16
CA THR A 452 -14.71 -26.74 -11.41
C THR A 452 -13.56 -26.19 -12.26
N LEU A 453 -12.88 -27.06 -13.03
CA LEU A 453 -11.83 -26.65 -13.97
C LEU A 453 -12.38 -25.71 -15.05
N ARG A 454 -13.55 -26.02 -15.61
CA ARG A 454 -14.24 -25.18 -16.60
C ARG A 454 -14.61 -23.83 -16.00
N ALA A 455 -15.23 -23.79 -14.82
CA ALA A 455 -15.61 -22.55 -14.16
C ALA A 455 -14.40 -21.66 -13.92
N THR A 456 -13.30 -22.23 -13.43
CA THR A 456 -12.02 -21.53 -13.27
C THR A 456 -11.49 -21.00 -14.60
N GLN A 457 -11.50 -21.82 -15.65
CA GLN A 457 -10.98 -21.45 -16.97
C GLN A 457 -11.81 -20.32 -17.62
N ILE A 458 -13.15 -20.36 -17.51
CA ILE A 458 -14.02 -19.31 -18.04
C ILE A 458 -13.76 -17.98 -17.31
N THR A 459 -13.74 -18.00 -15.98
CA THR A 459 -13.45 -16.80 -15.18
C THR A 459 -12.06 -16.24 -15.50
N LEU A 460 -11.07 -17.11 -15.68
CA LEU A 460 -9.72 -16.73 -16.07
C LEU A 460 -9.68 -16.09 -17.47
N LEU A 461 -10.35 -16.66 -18.47
CA LEU A 461 -10.37 -16.11 -19.83
C LEU A 461 -11.08 -14.74 -19.88
N ASN A 462 -12.11 -14.56 -19.05
CA ASN A 462 -12.85 -13.30 -18.93
C ASN A 462 -12.18 -12.26 -18.02
N SER A 463 -11.09 -12.63 -17.32
CA SER A 463 -10.38 -11.73 -16.41
C SER A 463 -9.64 -10.60 -17.13
N GLU A 464 -9.34 -9.52 -16.41
CA GLU A 464 -8.45 -8.44 -16.88
C GLU A 464 -6.95 -8.73 -16.65
N LEU A 465 -6.59 -10.00 -16.45
CA LEU A 465 -5.21 -10.43 -16.30
C LEU A 465 -4.46 -10.37 -17.65
N PRO A 466 -3.11 -10.31 -17.64
CA PRO A 466 -2.32 -10.30 -18.87
C PRO A 466 -2.70 -11.46 -19.81
N GLU A 467 -2.86 -11.16 -21.10
CA GLU A 467 -3.37 -12.14 -22.07
C GLU A 467 -2.54 -13.42 -22.17
N ALA A 468 -1.21 -13.29 -22.19
CA ALA A 468 -0.31 -14.43 -22.23
C ALA A 468 -0.48 -15.37 -21.02
N ASP A 469 -0.67 -14.80 -19.82
CA ASP A 469 -0.92 -15.56 -18.59
C ASP A 469 -2.28 -16.27 -18.63
N ARG A 470 -3.33 -15.58 -19.11
CA ARG A 470 -4.69 -16.14 -19.21
C ARG A 470 -4.70 -17.35 -20.13
N ILE A 471 -4.12 -17.24 -21.32
CA ILE A 471 -4.07 -18.33 -22.30
C ILE A 471 -3.27 -19.50 -21.75
N GLN A 472 -2.05 -19.26 -21.27
CA GLN A 472 -1.19 -20.33 -20.75
C GLN A 472 -1.83 -21.08 -19.57
N CYS A 473 -2.46 -20.38 -18.64
CA CYS A 473 -3.14 -21.03 -17.51
C CYS A 473 -4.41 -21.75 -17.96
N ALA A 474 -5.16 -21.21 -18.93
CA ALA A 474 -6.33 -21.86 -19.50
C ALA A 474 -5.99 -23.17 -20.24
N GLU A 475 -4.90 -23.19 -21.00
CA GLU A 475 -4.37 -24.39 -21.67
C GLU A 475 -3.93 -25.45 -20.66
N ARG A 476 -3.31 -25.05 -19.54
CA ARG A 476 -2.94 -25.99 -18.47
C ARG A 476 -4.16 -26.63 -17.82
N LEU A 477 -5.21 -25.86 -17.55
CA LEU A 477 -6.47 -26.41 -17.02
C LEU A 477 -7.11 -27.41 -17.99
N ASP A 478 -7.10 -27.10 -19.28
CA ASP A 478 -7.57 -28.01 -20.33
C ASP A 478 -6.71 -29.29 -20.40
N ALA A 479 -5.38 -29.17 -20.36
CA ALA A 479 -4.47 -30.31 -20.34
C ALA A 479 -4.67 -31.24 -19.12
N LEU A 480 -4.95 -30.66 -17.94
CA LEU A 480 -5.29 -31.44 -16.75
C LEU A 480 -6.64 -32.17 -16.90
N GLY A 481 -7.64 -31.49 -17.47
CA GLY A 481 -8.91 -32.13 -17.83
C GLY A 481 -8.72 -33.29 -18.81
N MET A 482 -7.85 -33.13 -19.81
CA MET A 482 -7.54 -34.15 -20.80
C MET A 482 -6.88 -35.38 -20.18
N ARG A 483 -5.97 -35.19 -19.23
CA ARG A 483 -5.35 -36.29 -18.46
C ARG A 483 -6.41 -37.03 -17.65
N LEU A 484 -7.33 -36.32 -17.01
CA LEU A 484 -8.44 -36.93 -16.27
C LEU A 484 -9.36 -37.74 -17.19
N ILE A 485 -9.74 -37.20 -18.35
CA ILE A 485 -10.60 -37.89 -19.34
C ILE A 485 -9.88 -39.11 -19.91
N SER A 486 -8.58 -39.03 -20.19
CA SER A 486 -7.81 -40.14 -20.76
C SER A 486 -7.61 -41.28 -19.75
N GLY A 487 -7.43 -40.93 -18.47
CA GLY A 487 -7.31 -41.90 -17.37
C GLY A 487 -8.65 -42.50 -16.92
N SER A 488 -9.79 -42.02 -17.45
CA SER A 488 -11.13 -42.41 -16.99
C SER A 488 -12.03 -42.81 -18.16
N LYS A 489 -13.00 -43.70 -17.92
CA LYS A 489 -13.99 -44.09 -18.94
C LYS A 489 -15.21 -43.16 -18.93
N ILE A 490 -15.03 -41.86 -18.66
CA ILE A 490 -16.13 -40.89 -18.45
C ILE A 490 -17.05 -40.83 -19.67
N LEU A 491 -16.51 -40.57 -20.86
CA LEU A 491 -17.32 -40.41 -22.09
C LEU A 491 -18.16 -41.67 -22.37
N ALA A 492 -17.54 -42.85 -22.25
CA ALA A 492 -18.23 -44.13 -22.42
C ALA A 492 -19.29 -44.37 -21.33
N SER A 493 -19.03 -43.97 -20.09
CA SER A 493 -19.98 -44.12 -18.98
C SER A 493 -21.20 -43.20 -19.14
N VAL A 494 -21.00 -41.97 -19.61
CA VAL A 494 -22.06 -40.99 -19.87
C VAL A 494 -22.92 -41.46 -21.04
N ALA A 495 -22.29 -41.89 -22.14
CA ALA A 495 -23.00 -42.42 -23.30
C ALA A 495 -23.83 -43.67 -22.95
N ARG A 496 -23.29 -44.59 -22.15
CA ARG A 496 -24.00 -45.82 -21.74
C ARG A 496 -25.22 -45.52 -20.85
N ARG A 497 -25.15 -44.50 -19.99
CA ARG A 497 -26.26 -44.14 -19.08
C ARG A 497 -27.44 -43.46 -19.79
N ALA A 498 -27.24 -42.93 -20.99
CA ALA A 498 -28.27 -42.18 -21.72
C ALA A 498 -29.35 -43.07 -22.37
N GLY A 499 -29.13 -44.38 -22.45
CA GLY A 499 -30.13 -45.36 -22.90
C GLY A 499 -30.34 -45.48 -24.41
N SER A 500 -30.25 -44.37 -25.17
CA SER A 500 -30.30 -44.39 -26.65
C SER A 500 -29.13 -43.62 -27.28
N PRO A 501 -28.71 -43.93 -28.52
CA PRO A 501 -27.62 -43.23 -29.19
C PRO A 501 -27.91 -41.72 -29.41
N ALA A 502 -29.16 -41.34 -29.70
CA ALA A 502 -29.56 -39.93 -29.82
C ALA A 502 -29.46 -39.18 -28.47
N LEU A 503 -29.92 -39.78 -27.38
CA LEU A 503 -29.80 -39.21 -26.04
C LEU A 503 -28.34 -39.19 -25.56
N ALA A 504 -27.53 -40.17 -25.97
CA ALA A 504 -26.09 -40.19 -25.72
C ALA A 504 -25.38 -39.04 -26.44
N ALA A 505 -25.76 -38.73 -27.68
CA ALA A 505 -25.24 -37.55 -28.39
C ALA A 505 -25.62 -36.25 -27.67
N VAL A 506 -26.88 -36.10 -27.22
CA VAL A 506 -27.32 -34.94 -26.41
C VAL A 506 -26.49 -34.82 -25.13
N ALA A 507 -26.30 -35.92 -24.40
CA ALA A 507 -25.55 -35.94 -23.14
C ALA A 507 -24.07 -35.56 -23.35
N LEU A 508 -23.43 -36.03 -24.43
CA LEU A 508 -22.05 -35.70 -24.75
C LEU A 508 -21.88 -34.24 -25.21
N PHE A 509 -22.82 -33.68 -25.97
CA PHE A 509 -22.79 -32.26 -26.31
C PHE A 509 -23.03 -31.38 -25.08
N ARG A 510 -23.98 -31.72 -24.20
CA ARG A 510 -24.14 -31.01 -22.92
C ARG A 510 -22.88 -31.08 -22.07
N LEU A 511 -22.24 -32.24 -21.99
CA LEU A 511 -20.98 -32.41 -21.27
C LEU A 511 -19.89 -31.48 -21.85
N ALA A 512 -19.76 -31.38 -23.17
CA ALA A 512 -18.82 -30.46 -23.84
C ALA A 512 -19.14 -28.98 -23.54
N CYS A 513 -20.42 -28.62 -23.50
CA CYS A 513 -20.90 -27.25 -23.34
C CYS A 513 -20.95 -26.76 -21.89
N GLU A 514 -21.14 -27.65 -20.91
CA GLU A 514 -21.47 -27.25 -19.54
C GLU A 514 -20.43 -27.74 -18.52
N ALA A 515 -19.74 -28.84 -18.80
CA ALA A 515 -18.85 -29.46 -17.82
C ALA A 515 -17.37 -29.45 -18.21
N MET A 516 -17.03 -29.56 -19.49
CA MET A 516 -15.63 -29.68 -19.91
C MET A 516 -14.92 -28.32 -19.99
N PRO A 517 -13.63 -28.21 -19.65
CA PRO A 517 -12.82 -27.06 -20.07
C PRO A 517 -12.92 -26.84 -21.59
N ARG A 518 -12.90 -25.57 -22.01
CA ARG A 518 -12.79 -25.19 -23.42
C ARG A 518 -11.45 -25.62 -23.99
N GLY A 519 -11.45 -25.96 -25.28
CA GLY A 519 -10.29 -26.49 -25.99
C GLY A 519 -10.42 -27.98 -26.26
N GLN A 520 -9.38 -28.75 -25.97
CA GLN A 520 -9.26 -30.16 -26.31
C GLN A 520 -10.27 -31.04 -25.57
N CYS A 521 -10.57 -30.76 -24.29
CA CYS A 521 -11.56 -31.52 -23.52
C CYS A 521 -12.95 -31.47 -24.17
N ALA A 522 -13.42 -30.26 -24.46
CA ALA A 522 -14.71 -30.04 -25.12
C ALA A 522 -14.71 -30.63 -26.55
N MET A 523 -13.60 -30.51 -27.28
CA MET A 523 -13.45 -31.09 -28.62
C MET A 523 -13.60 -32.61 -28.64
N LEU A 524 -13.01 -33.32 -27.66
CA LEU A 524 -13.15 -34.78 -27.56
C LEU A 524 -14.60 -35.18 -27.31
N ALA A 525 -15.29 -34.52 -26.39
CA ALA A 525 -16.70 -34.79 -26.09
C ALA A 525 -17.61 -34.47 -27.29
N ALA A 526 -17.36 -33.34 -27.98
CA ALA A 526 -18.08 -32.94 -29.18
C ALA A 526 -17.86 -33.92 -30.35
N SER A 527 -16.62 -34.38 -30.56
CA SER A 527 -16.28 -35.39 -31.57
C SER A 527 -16.96 -36.73 -31.27
N ALA A 528 -16.97 -37.17 -30.01
CA ALA A 528 -17.64 -38.40 -29.60
C ALA A 528 -19.16 -38.32 -29.83
N GLY A 529 -19.81 -37.19 -29.50
CA GLY A 529 -21.22 -36.96 -29.81
C GLY A 529 -21.50 -36.90 -31.32
N GLY A 530 -20.63 -36.25 -32.09
CA GLY A 530 -20.73 -36.17 -33.55
C GLY A 530 -20.63 -37.53 -34.24
N LYS A 531 -19.77 -38.43 -33.76
CA LYS A 531 -19.67 -39.80 -34.29
C LYS A 531 -20.97 -40.60 -34.12
N LEU A 532 -21.70 -40.40 -33.02
CA LEU A 532 -23.00 -41.05 -32.79
C LEU A 532 -24.09 -40.50 -33.73
N LEU A 533 -24.01 -39.24 -34.16
CA LEU A 533 -24.95 -38.66 -35.13
C LEU A 533 -24.73 -39.15 -36.57
N SER A 534 -23.53 -39.65 -36.88
CA SER A 534 -23.21 -40.24 -38.18
C SER A 534 -23.73 -41.67 -38.33
N ASP A 535 -24.29 -42.25 -37.26
CA ASP A 535 -24.85 -43.60 -37.27
C ASP A 535 -26.23 -43.63 -37.95
N GLY A 536 -26.48 -44.65 -38.77
CA GLY A 536 -27.64 -44.75 -39.65
C GLY A 536 -28.97 -44.75 -38.88
N ASP A 537 -29.02 -45.51 -37.79
CA ASP A 537 -30.18 -45.65 -36.91
C ASP A 537 -30.55 -44.33 -36.22
N VAL A 538 -29.56 -43.48 -35.96
CA VAL A 538 -29.77 -42.17 -35.33
C VAL A 538 -30.35 -41.19 -36.35
N GLN A 539 -29.87 -41.21 -37.58
CA GLN A 539 -30.43 -40.36 -38.63
C GLN A 539 -31.89 -40.68 -38.95
N GLU A 540 -32.29 -41.95 -38.82
CA GLU A 540 -33.68 -42.38 -38.98
C GLU A 540 -34.55 -41.86 -37.82
N SER A 541 -34.11 -42.03 -36.56
CA SER A 541 -34.81 -41.48 -35.38
C SER A 541 -34.94 -39.94 -35.39
N LEU A 542 -33.97 -39.23 -35.98
CA LEU A 542 -34.00 -37.76 -36.11
C LEU A 542 -34.90 -37.27 -37.24
N ARG A 543 -35.30 -38.14 -38.17
CA ARG A 543 -36.34 -37.81 -39.17
C ARG A 543 -37.73 -37.87 -38.56
N GLU A 544 -37.93 -38.76 -37.58
CA GLU A 544 -39.20 -38.92 -36.87
C GLU A 544 -39.42 -37.85 -35.80
N ASN A 545 -38.35 -37.27 -35.22
CA ASN A 545 -38.44 -36.27 -34.15
C ASN A 545 -37.73 -34.96 -34.50
N GLN A 546 -38.48 -33.99 -35.06
CA GLN A 546 -37.95 -32.69 -35.51
C GLN A 546 -37.44 -31.82 -34.35
N ASP A 547 -38.06 -31.87 -33.17
CA ASP A 547 -37.64 -31.09 -32.00
C ASP A 547 -36.27 -31.54 -31.50
N MET A 548 -36.04 -32.85 -31.44
CA MET A 548 -34.74 -33.41 -31.03
C MET A 548 -33.63 -33.01 -32.01
N LYS A 549 -33.94 -32.91 -33.30
CA LYS A 549 -33.01 -32.45 -34.34
C LYS A 549 -32.60 -30.98 -34.16
N LEU A 550 -33.53 -30.10 -33.78
CA LEU A 550 -33.24 -28.70 -33.47
C LEU A 550 -32.33 -28.58 -32.23
N VAL A 551 -32.67 -29.29 -31.15
CA VAL A 551 -31.87 -29.30 -29.91
C VAL A 551 -30.44 -29.79 -30.16
N LEU A 552 -30.28 -30.87 -30.93
CA LEU A 552 -28.96 -31.39 -31.28
C LEU A 552 -28.16 -30.43 -32.15
N ARG A 553 -28.81 -29.72 -33.08
CA ARG A 553 -28.14 -28.72 -33.92
C ARG A 553 -27.61 -27.57 -33.07
N GLU A 554 -28.43 -27.01 -32.19
CA GLU A 554 -28.01 -25.93 -31.28
C GLU A 554 -26.89 -26.37 -30.34
N LEU A 555 -27.03 -27.54 -29.70
CA LEU A 555 -26.00 -28.06 -28.79
C LEU A 555 -24.70 -28.39 -29.53
N SER A 556 -24.77 -28.90 -30.76
CA SER A 556 -23.57 -29.17 -31.57
C SER A 556 -22.82 -27.89 -31.93
N GLN A 557 -23.53 -26.78 -32.19
CA GLN A 557 -22.93 -25.48 -32.45
C GLN A 557 -22.25 -24.93 -31.20
N LYS A 558 -22.94 -24.92 -30.05
CA LYS A 558 -22.35 -24.51 -28.77
C LYS A 558 -21.15 -25.38 -28.37
N ALA A 559 -21.17 -26.67 -28.70
CA ALA A 559 -20.06 -27.58 -28.43
C ALA A 559 -18.85 -27.28 -29.33
N ARG A 560 -19.06 -26.87 -30.58
CA ARG A 560 -17.98 -26.38 -31.46
C ARG A 560 -17.35 -25.09 -30.94
N GLU A 561 -18.17 -24.14 -30.48
CA GLU A 561 -17.67 -22.93 -29.84
C GLU A 561 -16.85 -23.25 -28.58
N ALA A 562 -17.32 -24.19 -27.74
CA ALA A 562 -16.57 -24.66 -26.58
C ALA A 562 -15.28 -25.41 -26.95
N SER A 563 -15.18 -25.98 -28.16
CA SER A 563 -13.96 -26.65 -28.64
C SER A 563 -12.84 -25.68 -28.99
N MET A 564 -13.14 -24.37 -29.10
CA MET A 564 -12.15 -23.32 -29.30
C MET A 564 -11.79 -22.68 -27.95
N LEU A 565 -10.49 -22.54 -27.68
CA LEU A 565 -10.00 -21.94 -26.44
C LEU A 565 -10.28 -20.43 -26.39
N GLN A 566 -10.16 -19.77 -27.54
CA GLN A 566 -10.61 -18.40 -27.77
C GLN A 566 -11.90 -18.44 -28.60
N ALA A 567 -12.91 -17.69 -28.19
CA ALA A 567 -13.97 -17.34 -29.13
C ALA A 567 -13.34 -16.40 -30.16
N GLU A 568 -13.44 -16.72 -31.46
CA GLU A 568 -13.26 -15.71 -32.49
C GLU A 568 -14.20 -14.56 -32.12
N LYS A 569 -13.63 -13.42 -31.67
CA LYS A 569 -14.41 -12.18 -31.62
C LYS A 569 -14.75 -11.88 -33.07
N ALA A 570 -15.97 -12.22 -33.47
CA ALA A 570 -16.53 -11.73 -34.71
C ALA A 570 -16.35 -10.20 -34.70
N ALA A 571 -15.60 -9.71 -35.69
CA ALA A 571 -15.37 -8.31 -35.93
C ALA A 571 -16.68 -7.60 -36.29
#